data_AF-A0A927VKZ3-F1
#
_entry.id   AF-A0A927VKZ3-F1
#
_cell.length_a   1.000
_cell.length_b   1.000
_cell.length_c   1.000
_cell.angle_alpha   90.00
_cell.angle_beta   90.00
_cell.angle_gamma   90.00
#
_symmetry.space_group_name_H-M   'P 1'
#
loop_
_entity.id
_entity.type
_entity.pdbx_description
1 polymer ?
#
loop_
_entity_poly.entity_id
_entity_poly.type
_entity_poly.pdbx_seq_one_letter_code
_entity_poly.pdbx_strand_id
1 'polypeptide(L)'
;MRVNEYNSLDEFKAQYIGVWDPSENHWLGLDFSYDGAEYRLNTGSMYETKKTILPDGREAIFGLYRKNTDSGPGPDYSLLEEFATLDEVLNSKCINGINFKQIIMDDSTELLGQD
;
A
#
# COMPACT_ATOMS: atom_id res chain seq x y z
N MET A 1 2.50 -16.45 -17.33
CA MET A 1 3.68 -15.56 -17.31
C MET A 1 3.49 -14.65 -16.11
N ARG A 2 4.52 -14.46 -15.28
CA ARG A 2 4.43 -13.60 -14.09
C ARG A 2 4.31 -12.14 -14.54
N VAL A 3 3.39 -11.40 -13.95
CA VAL A 3 3.20 -9.95 -14.17
C VAL A 3 3.94 -9.15 -13.11
N ASN A 4 4.02 -9.68 -11.89
CA ASN A 4 4.64 -9.01 -10.75
C ASN A 4 6.15 -8.77 -10.96
N GLU A 5 6.55 -7.52 -10.78
CA GLU A 5 7.92 -7.03 -10.99
C GLU A 5 8.85 -7.30 -9.81
N TYR A 6 8.32 -7.48 -8.59
CA TYR A 6 9.15 -7.83 -7.44
C TYR A 6 9.56 -9.29 -7.50
N ASN A 7 10.84 -9.58 -7.33
CA ASN A 7 11.37 -10.93 -7.23
C ASN A 7 11.47 -11.41 -5.78
N SER A 8 11.45 -10.47 -4.82
CA SER A 8 11.49 -10.77 -3.39
C SER A 8 10.75 -9.74 -2.56
N LEU A 9 10.37 -10.14 -1.34
CA LEU A 9 9.77 -9.22 -0.38
C LEU A 9 10.78 -8.15 0.08
N ASP A 10 12.08 -8.44 0.02
CA ASP A 10 13.12 -7.49 0.38
C ASP A 10 13.24 -6.37 -0.67
N GLU A 11 13.02 -6.66 -1.96
CA GLU A 11 12.91 -5.61 -3.00
C GLU A 11 11.70 -4.70 -2.76
N PHE A 12 10.55 -5.26 -2.37
CA PHE A 12 9.40 -4.47 -1.96
C PHE A 12 9.73 -3.59 -0.74
N LYS A 13 10.29 -4.19 0.32
CA LYS A 13 10.64 -3.47 1.55
C LYS A 13 11.66 -2.37 1.30
N ALA A 14 12.65 -2.60 0.43
CA ALA A 14 13.74 -1.68 0.12
C ALA A 14 13.26 -0.27 -0.28
N GLN A 15 12.08 -0.18 -0.91
CA GLN A 15 11.44 1.09 -1.28
C GLN A 15 11.04 1.96 -0.08
N TYR A 16 10.72 1.32 1.04
CA TYR A 16 10.25 2.00 2.25
C TYR A 16 11.32 2.10 3.34
N ILE A 17 12.47 1.42 3.17
CA ILE A 17 13.59 1.41 4.14
C ILE A 17 14.86 2.11 3.62
N GLY A 18 14.82 2.73 2.44
CA GLY A 18 15.91 3.58 1.92
C GLY A 18 17.18 2.83 1.51
N VAL A 19 17.09 1.54 1.16
CA VAL A 19 18.23 0.73 0.70
C VAL A 19 18.61 1.04 -0.76
N TRP A 20 17.65 1.58 -1.54
CA TRP A 20 17.94 2.26 -2.79
C TRP A 20 18.03 3.77 -2.50
N ASP A 21 19.09 4.40 -2.99
CA ASP A 21 19.63 5.75 -2.70
C ASP A 21 18.61 6.83 -2.26
N PRO A 22 18.92 7.68 -1.26
CA PRO A 22 17.99 8.63 -0.67
C PRO A 22 17.93 9.91 -1.50
N SER A 23 16.92 10.07 -2.33
CA SER A 23 16.30 11.39 -2.43
C SER A 23 15.40 11.57 -1.20
N GLU A 24 15.41 12.76 -0.63
CA GLU A 24 14.74 13.18 0.62
C GLU A 24 13.20 13.05 0.64
N ASN A 25 12.60 12.15 -0.14
CA ASN A 25 11.18 11.82 -0.22
C ASN A 25 11.04 10.34 -0.58
N HIS A 26 10.57 9.52 0.35
CA HIS A 26 10.11 8.15 0.04
C HIS A 26 8.89 8.22 -0.89
N TRP A 27 8.70 7.20 -1.74
CA TRP A 27 7.51 7.10 -2.58
C TRP A 27 6.26 7.24 -1.72
N LEU A 28 5.42 8.24 -2.03
CA LEU A 28 4.24 8.54 -1.22
C LEU A 28 3.15 7.49 -1.41
N GLY A 29 3.12 6.82 -2.56
CA GLY A 29 2.26 5.67 -2.74
C GLY A 29 2.67 4.73 -3.87
N LEU A 30 2.19 3.50 -3.75
CA LEU A 30 2.32 2.40 -4.69
C LEU A 30 0.92 1.96 -5.12
N ASP A 31 0.61 2.12 -6.40
CA ASP A 31 -0.62 1.61 -7.01
C ASP A 31 -0.37 0.22 -7.58
N PHE A 32 -1.27 -0.72 -7.28
CA PHE A 32 -1.17 -2.11 -7.76
C PHE A 32 -2.55 -2.71 -8.01
N SER A 33 -2.62 -3.66 -8.95
CA SER A 33 -3.81 -4.46 -9.23
C SER A 33 -3.66 -5.87 -8.67
N TYR A 34 -4.71 -6.38 -8.05
CA TYR A 34 -4.82 -7.77 -7.64
C TYR A 34 -6.26 -8.24 -7.76
N ASP A 35 -6.47 -9.42 -8.32
CA ASP A 35 -7.80 -10.03 -8.50
C ASP A 35 -8.83 -9.10 -9.17
N GLY A 36 -8.37 -8.31 -10.14
CA GLY A 36 -9.20 -7.38 -10.92
C GLY A 36 -9.63 -6.11 -10.19
N ALA A 37 -9.09 -5.84 -9.00
CA ALA A 37 -9.28 -4.57 -8.29
C ALA A 37 -7.94 -3.82 -8.15
N GLU A 38 -8.02 -2.49 -8.22
CA GLU A 38 -6.87 -1.61 -8.01
C GLU A 38 -6.82 -1.15 -6.55
N TYR A 39 -5.61 -1.06 -6.03
CA TYR A 39 -5.30 -0.72 -4.65
C TYR A 39 -4.13 0.25 -4.61
N ARG A 40 -4.06 1.00 -3.51
CA ARG A 40 -2.94 1.88 -3.23
C ARG A 40 -2.42 1.68 -1.82
N LEU A 41 -1.13 1.42 -1.70
CA LEU A 41 -0.43 1.54 -0.42
C LEU A 41 0.22 2.93 -0.37
N ASN A 42 -0.21 3.76 0.57
CA ASN A 42 0.23 5.15 0.68
C ASN A 42 0.95 5.38 2.02
N THR A 43 2.06 6.13 2.02
CA THR A 43 2.67 6.63 3.25
C THR A 43 2.02 7.96 3.65
N GLY A 44 1.49 8.02 4.87
CA GLY A 44 0.59 9.09 5.32
C GLY A 44 -0.84 8.90 4.79
N SER A 45 -1.75 9.74 5.29
CA SER A 45 -3.14 9.75 4.83
C SER A 45 -3.25 10.42 3.46
N MET A 46 -4.01 9.81 2.54
CA MET A 46 -4.27 10.40 1.22
C MET A 46 -5.12 11.67 1.28
N TYR A 47 -6.02 11.77 2.26
CA TYR A 47 -7.05 12.83 2.28
C TYR A 47 -6.96 13.75 3.50
N GLU A 48 -6.31 13.29 4.58
CA GLU A 48 -6.21 14.03 5.82
C GLU A 48 -4.85 14.69 5.97
N THR A 49 -4.83 15.95 6.38
CA THR A 49 -3.58 16.69 6.64
C THR A 49 -2.91 16.24 7.94
N LYS A 50 -3.66 15.61 8.85
CA LYS A 50 -3.15 15.11 10.13
C LYS A 50 -3.09 13.59 10.09
N LYS A 51 -2.01 13.04 10.64
CA LYS A 51 -1.88 11.59 10.84
C LYS A 51 -2.94 11.11 11.82
N THR A 52 -3.56 9.98 11.50
CA THR A 52 -4.45 9.28 12.43
C THR A 52 -3.64 8.75 13.61
N ILE A 53 -4.19 8.86 14.82
CA ILE A 53 -3.66 8.19 16.01
C ILE A 53 -4.40 6.86 16.16
N LEU A 54 -3.65 5.76 16.06
CA LEU A 54 -4.18 4.41 16.21
C LEU A 54 -4.64 4.16 17.67
N PRO A 55 -5.49 3.14 17.93
CA PRO A 55 -6.00 2.86 19.28
C PRO A 55 -4.92 2.59 20.34
N ASP A 56 -3.72 2.20 19.93
CA ASP A 56 -2.56 1.97 20.79
C ASP A 56 -1.71 3.24 21.05
N GLY A 57 -2.12 4.38 20.50
CA GLY A 57 -1.47 5.68 20.65
C GLY A 57 -0.36 5.96 19.64
N ARG A 58 -0.04 5.06 18.71
CA ARG A 58 0.94 5.30 17.65
C ARG A 58 0.33 6.09 16.50
N GLU A 59 1.16 6.82 15.77
CA GLU A 59 0.75 7.48 14.53
C GLU A 59 0.65 6.46 13.38
N ALA A 60 -0.42 6.54 12.59
CA ALA A 60 -0.50 5.86 11.31
C ALA A 60 0.54 6.44 10.33
N ILE A 61 1.38 5.56 9.79
CA ILE A 61 2.41 5.87 8.79
C ILE A 61 2.00 5.33 7.42
N PHE A 62 1.25 4.25 7.36
CA PHE A 62 0.79 3.63 6.11
C PHE A 62 -0.73 3.57 6.09
N GLY A 63 -1.32 3.82 4.93
CA GLY A 63 -2.72 3.54 4.64
C GLY A 63 -2.83 2.62 3.43
N LEU A 64 -3.66 1.59 3.54
CA LEU A 64 -4.01 0.76 2.40
C LEU A 64 -5.41 1.14 1.93
N TYR A 65 -5.53 1.40 0.63
CA TYR A 65 -6.75 1.89 0.02
C TYR A 65 -7.16 1.02 -1.17
N ARG A 66 -8.45 0.97 -1.46
CA ARG A 66 -9.02 0.36 -2.67
C ARG A 66 -9.55 1.45 -3.58
N LYS A 67 -9.22 1.39 -4.87
CA LYS A 67 -9.78 2.31 -5.86
C LYS A 67 -11.27 2.06 -6.04
N ASN A 68 -12.04 3.13 -6.04
CA ASN A 68 -13.47 3.11 -6.31
C ASN A 68 -13.69 3.00 -7.82
N THR A 69 -14.55 2.07 -8.24
CA THR A 69 -14.87 1.85 -9.67
C THR A 69 -15.95 2.81 -10.17
N ASP A 70 -16.67 3.46 -9.25
CA ASP A 70 -17.77 4.36 -9.58
C ASP A 70 -17.24 5.77 -9.87
N SER A 71 -17.57 6.32 -11.04
CA SER A 71 -17.20 7.68 -11.45
C SER A 71 -18.04 8.78 -10.77
N GLY A 72 -18.53 8.51 -9.56
CA GLY A 72 -19.40 9.41 -8.81
C GLY A 72 -18.62 10.56 -8.15
N PRO A 73 -19.33 11.58 -7.63
CA PRO A 73 -18.70 12.61 -6.82
C PRO A 73 -18.24 11.98 -5.49
N GLY A 74 -16.94 11.72 -5.37
CA GLY A 74 -16.33 11.10 -4.20
C GLY A 74 -14.82 10.95 -4.35
N PRO A 75 -14.10 10.54 -3.30
CA PRO A 75 -12.68 10.23 -3.40
C PRO A 75 -12.48 9.01 -4.32
N ASP A 76 -11.40 9.04 -5.12
CA ASP A 76 -11.06 7.93 -6.02
C ASP A 76 -10.68 6.64 -5.27
N TYR A 77 -10.33 6.76 -3.99
CA TYR A 77 -9.91 5.64 -3.15
C TYR A 77 -10.69 5.61 -1.83
N SER A 78 -11.01 4.41 -1.38
CA SER A 78 -11.60 4.13 -0.07
C SER A 78 -10.55 3.50 0.84
N LEU A 79 -10.38 4.04 2.04
CA LEU A 79 -9.47 3.50 3.05
C LEU A 79 -9.94 2.10 3.50
N LEU A 80 -9.05 1.13 3.46
CA LEU A 80 -9.27 -0.20 4.02
C LEU A 80 -8.77 -0.28 5.47
N GLU A 81 -7.51 0.09 5.70
CA GLU A 81 -6.87 0.01 7.01
C GLU A 81 -5.61 0.90 7.07
N GLU A 82 -5.25 1.33 8.28
CA GLU A 82 -4.05 2.13 8.57
C GLU A 82 -3.10 1.40 9.51
N PHE A 83 -1.80 1.65 9.36
CA PHE A 83 -0.73 0.93 10.06
C PHE A 83 0.37 1.87 10.52
N ALA A 84 0.99 1.57 11.65
CA ALA A 84 2.14 2.31 12.14
C ALA A 84 3.46 1.80 11.55
N THR A 85 3.50 0.55 11.05
CA THR A 85 4.73 -0.05 10.52
C THR A 85 4.50 -0.86 9.25
N LEU A 86 5.54 -1.03 8.43
CA LEU A 86 5.46 -1.87 7.24
C LEU A 86 5.21 -3.34 7.59
N ASP A 87 5.74 -3.85 8.70
CA ASP A 87 5.50 -5.23 9.13
C ASP A 87 4.02 -5.47 9.46
N GLU A 88 3.31 -4.47 9.98
CA GLU A 88 1.86 -4.54 10.15
C GLU A 88 1.12 -4.59 8.81
N VAL A 89 1.53 -3.77 7.83
CA VAL A 89 0.99 -3.83 6.45
C VAL A 89 1.15 -5.25 5.92
N LEU A 90 2.38 -5.79 5.96
CA LEU A 90 2.73 -7.10 5.40
C LEU A 90 1.94 -8.27 6.01
N ASN A 91 1.51 -8.14 7.26
CA ASN A 91 0.72 -9.14 7.98
C ASN A 91 -0.78 -8.81 8.03
N SER A 92 -1.22 -7.68 7.48
CA SER A 92 -2.65 -7.34 7.35
C SER A 92 -3.34 -8.29 6.38
N LYS A 93 -4.62 -8.53 6.67
CA LYS A 93 -5.53 -9.39 5.90
C LYS A 93 -6.75 -8.64 5.37
N CYS A 94 -6.69 -7.31 5.32
CA CYS A 94 -7.84 -6.48 4.93
C CYS A 94 -8.26 -6.65 3.46
N ILE A 95 -7.40 -7.22 2.60
CA ILE A 95 -7.76 -7.63 1.24
C ILE A 95 -8.07 -9.13 1.22
N ASN A 96 -9.35 -9.49 1.02
CA ASN A 96 -9.84 -10.86 0.85
C ASN A 96 -9.42 -11.87 1.94
N GLY A 97 -9.02 -11.42 3.13
CA GLY A 97 -8.54 -12.29 4.21
C GLY A 97 -7.13 -12.86 4.00
N ILE A 98 -6.41 -12.42 2.96
CA ILE A 98 -5.09 -12.89 2.56
C ILE A 98 -4.03 -11.92 3.08
N ASN A 99 -2.90 -12.44 3.57
CA ASN A 99 -1.84 -11.55 4.04
C ASN A 99 -1.32 -10.68 2.90
N PHE A 100 -1.13 -9.39 3.14
CA PHE A 100 -0.60 -8.47 2.12
C PHE A 100 0.72 -8.95 1.52
N LYS A 101 1.63 -9.53 2.31
CA LYS A 101 2.90 -10.10 1.80
C LYS A 101 2.71 -11.21 0.77
N GLN A 102 1.59 -11.93 0.82
CA GLN A 102 1.25 -12.94 -0.18
C GLN A 102 0.68 -12.28 -1.43
N ILE A 103 -0.14 -11.23 -1.26
CA ILE A 103 -0.71 -10.45 -2.35
C ILE A 103 0.41 -9.75 -3.13
N ILE A 104 1.23 -8.92 -2.49
CA ILE A 104 2.26 -8.14 -3.19
C ILE A 104 3.36 -9.00 -3.84
N MET A 105 3.43 -10.29 -3.51
CA MET A 105 4.35 -11.26 -4.10
C MET A 105 3.67 -12.25 -5.05
N ASP A 106 2.34 -12.17 -5.22
CA ASP A 106 1.58 -13.04 -6.09
C ASP A 106 1.97 -12.78 -7.55
N ASP A 107 2.10 -13.85 -8.35
CA ASP A 107 2.51 -13.74 -9.75
C ASP A 107 1.54 -12.93 -10.60
N SER A 108 0.27 -12.83 -10.18
CA SER A 108 -0.80 -12.09 -10.85
C SER A 108 -0.91 -10.63 -10.44
N THR A 109 -0.21 -10.21 -9.38
CA THR A 109 -0.20 -8.80 -8.98
C THR A 109 0.56 -7.96 -10.01
N GLU A 110 -0.07 -6.88 -10.45
CA GLU A 110 0.49 -5.94 -11.41
C GLU A 110 0.77 -4.62 -10.71
N LEU A 111 1.97 -4.05 -10.90
CA LEU A 111 2.27 -2.71 -10.41
C LEU A 111 1.79 -1.71 -11.46
N LEU A 112 1.03 -0.71 -11.02
CA LEU A 112 0.39 0.26 -11.92
C LEU A 112 1.12 1.60 -11.93
N GLY A 113 1.75 1.97 -10.81
CA GLY A 113 2.46 3.24 -10.67
C GLY A 113 3.02 3.48 -9.28
N GLN A 114 3.94 4.45 -9.18
CA GLN A 114 4.59 4.90 -7.95
C GLN A 114 4.78 6.42 -8.01
N ASP A 115 4.62 7.13 -6.88
CA ASP A 115 4.73 8.61 -6.74
C ASP A 115 5.89 9.13 -5.89
#